data_AF-A0A7Y5U6J5-F1
#
_entry.id   AF-A0A7Y5U6J5-F1
#
_cell.length_a   1.000
_cell.length_b   1.000
_cell.length_c   1.000
_cell.angle_alpha   90.00
_cell.angle_beta   90.00
_cell.angle_gamma   90.00
#
_symmetry.space_group_name_H-M   'P 1'
#
loop_
_entity.id
_entity.type
_entity.pdbx_description
1 polymer ?
#
loop_
_entity_poly.entity_id
_entity_poly.type
_entity_poly.pdbx_seq_one_letter_code
_entity_poly.pdbx_strand_id
1 'polypeptide(L)'
;MVIVYGADWCEDTQRSLRHLRRLSIAHRYTNIDEDLAALERAKALTGGRRRTPVIDMDGAVLVEPANDTLTRLLIERGHVTADAAQDRMGAQNVGDRERVIRAAGGLFLLALATAGPRLLRWPLRIFGAVVACSGLTGWCPAYSAAGRSSLGGPGDRPAEASRSQWTMTVSEAR
;
A
#
# COMPACT_ATOMS: atom_id res chain seq x y z
N MET A 1 14.66 -4.00 -13.64
CA MET A 1 14.28 -2.69 -13.06
C MET A 1 12.84 -2.38 -13.42
N VAL A 2 12.02 -2.00 -12.45
CA VAL A 2 10.60 -1.64 -12.67
C VAL A 2 10.47 -0.13 -12.84
N ILE A 3 9.89 0.31 -13.96
CA ILE A 3 9.59 1.72 -14.24
C ILE A 3 8.08 1.87 -14.45
N VAL A 4 7.48 2.82 -13.75
CA VAL A 4 6.06 3.18 -13.88
C VAL A 4 5.96 4.54 -14.54
N TYR A 5 5.39 4.56 -15.74
CA TYR A 5 4.96 5.77 -16.42
C TYR A 5 3.49 5.99 -16.10
N GLY A 6 3.17 7.10 -15.45
CA GLY A 6 1.80 7.35 -15.01
C GLY A 6 1.54 8.84 -14.79
N ALA A 7 0.38 9.13 -14.20
CA ALA A 7 -0.01 10.49 -13.85
C ALA A 7 -0.56 10.53 -12.43
N ASP A 8 -0.31 11.63 -11.71
CA ASP A 8 -0.65 11.75 -10.28
C ASP A 8 -2.15 11.75 -10.01
N TRP A 9 -2.97 12.17 -10.99
CA TRP A 9 -4.43 12.17 -10.89
C TRP A 9 -5.08 10.82 -11.26
N CYS A 10 -4.31 9.90 -11.84
CA CYS A 10 -4.84 8.63 -12.34
C CYS A 10 -4.95 7.59 -11.22
N GLU A 11 -6.18 7.14 -10.94
CA GLU A 11 -6.47 6.13 -9.91
C GLU A 11 -5.70 4.81 -10.14
N ASP A 12 -5.62 4.33 -11.38
CA ASP A 12 -4.88 3.10 -11.71
C ASP A 12 -3.37 3.24 -11.48
N THR A 13 -2.81 4.44 -11.73
CA THR A 13 -1.39 4.73 -11.48
C THR A 13 -1.12 4.68 -9.99
N GLN A 14 -1.93 5.39 -9.22
CA GLN A 14 -1.87 5.40 -7.77
C GLN A 14 -2.01 3.98 -7.20
N ARG A 15 -2.98 3.19 -7.67
CA ARG A 15 -3.20 1.79 -7.27
C ARG A 15 -1.95 0.94 -7.51
N SER A 16 -1.38 1.03 -8.71
CA SER A 16 -0.19 0.27 -9.08
C SER A 16 1.02 0.64 -8.22
N LEU A 17 1.24 1.94 -7.96
CA LEU A 17 2.31 2.42 -7.07
C LEU A 17 2.09 1.94 -5.62
N ARG A 18 0.86 1.97 -5.10
CA ARG A 18 0.54 1.38 -3.78
C ARG A 18 0.90 -0.09 -3.74
N HIS A 19 0.50 -0.83 -4.75
CA HIS A 19 0.72 -2.27 -4.83
C HIS A 19 2.22 -2.62 -4.85
N LEU A 20 3.00 -1.92 -5.67
CA LEU A 20 4.47 -2.07 -5.70
C LEU A 20 5.12 -1.73 -4.36
N ARG A 21 4.67 -0.66 -3.68
CA ARG A 21 5.16 -0.32 -2.33
C ARG A 21 4.84 -1.39 -1.30
N ARG A 22 3.63 -1.96 -1.31
CA ARG A 22 3.24 -3.05 -0.38
C ARG A 22 4.08 -4.30 -0.59
N LEU A 23 4.31 -4.67 -1.86
CA LEU A 23 5.20 -5.76 -2.21
C LEU A 23 6.69 -5.44 -1.99
N SER A 24 7.03 -4.24 -1.50
CA SER A 24 8.41 -3.78 -1.29
C SER A 24 9.27 -3.89 -2.55
N ILE A 25 8.66 -3.59 -3.70
CA ILE A 25 9.36 -3.60 -5.00
C ILE A 25 10.02 -2.25 -5.21
N ALA A 26 11.33 -2.28 -5.41
CA ALA A 26 12.08 -1.11 -5.87
C ALA A 26 11.63 -0.75 -7.28
N HIS A 27 11.14 0.48 -7.46
CA HIS A 27 10.65 0.97 -8.74
C HIS A 27 10.96 2.46 -8.91
N ARG A 28 10.99 2.91 -10.17
CA ARG A 28 11.05 4.32 -10.54
C ARG A 28 9.68 4.75 -11.04
N TYR A 29 9.14 5.84 -10.50
CA TYR A 29 7.95 6.49 -11.05
C TYR A 29 8.37 7.70 -11.89
N THR A 30 7.73 7.88 -13.05
CA THR A 30 7.90 9.05 -13.91
C THR A 30 6.53 9.59 -14.29
N ASN A 31 6.27 10.86 -13.97
CA ASN A 31 5.01 11.52 -14.27
C ASN A 31 5.01 12.01 -15.74
N ILE A 32 4.09 11.49 -16.55
CA ILE A 32 4.00 11.82 -17.98
C ILE A 32 3.43 13.22 -18.26
N ASP A 33 2.83 13.87 -17.27
CA ASP A 33 2.38 15.26 -17.38
C ASP A 33 3.53 16.27 -17.24
N GLU A 34 4.61 15.86 -16.57
CA GLU A 34 5.76 16.72 -16.26
C GLU A 34 6.99 16.40 -17.13
N ASP A 35 7.06 15.17 -17.67
CA ASP A 35 8.17 14.70 -18.50
C ASP A 35 7.68 14.27 -19.90
N LEU A 36 7.99 15.10 -20.90
CA LEU A 36 7.67 14.83 -22.31
C LEU A 36 8.37 13.57 -22.85
N ALA A 37 9.59 13.28 -22.41
CA ALA A 37 10.30 12.07 -22.84
C ALA A 37 9.63 10.82 -22.26
N ALA A 38 9.15 10.89 -21.01
CA ALA A 38 8.37 9.84 -20.38
C ALA A 38 7.03 9.60 -21.10
N LEU A 39 6.34 10.67 -21.50
CA LEU A 39 5.11 10.57 -22.30
C LEU A 39 5.35 9.88 -23.65
N GLU A 40 6.38 10.30 -24.38
CA GLU A 40 6.70 9.70 -25.69
C GLU A 40 7.14 8.24 -25.55
N ARG A 41 7.92 7.91 -24.52
CA ARG A 41 8.26 6.53 -24.19
C ARG A 41 7.01 5.69 -23.88
N ALA A 42 6.10 6.22 -23.05
CA ALA A 42 4.85 5.54 -22.73
C ALA A 42 3.99 5.29 -23.98
N LYS A 43 3.84 6.30 -24.86
CA LYS A 43 3.13 6.14 -26.14
C LYS A 43 3.79 5.09 -27.04
N ALA A 44 5.12 5.09 -27.14
CA ALA A 44 5.83 4.10 -27.95
C ALA A 44 5.55 2.66 -27.47
N LEU A 45 5.41 2.48 -26.15
CA LEU A 45 5.10 1.19 -25.53
C LEU A 45 3.64 0.73 -25.71
N THR A 46 2.74 1.64 -26.08
CA THR A 46 1.29 1.40 -26.16
C THR A 46 0.71 1.58 -27.57
N GLY A 47 1.57 1.54 -28.60
CA GLY A 47 1.14 1.71 -30.00
C GLY A 47 0.64 3.13 -30.31
N GLY A 48 1.26 4.15 -29.72
CA GLY A 48 0.97 5.57 -29.91
C GLY A 48 -0.11 6.13 -28.98
N ARG A 49 -0.74 5.31 -28.13
CA ARG A 49 -1.87 5.72 -27.29
C ARG A 49 -1.40 6.23 -25.94
N ARG A 50 -1.97 7.34 -25.48
CA ARG A 50 -1.74 7.80 -24.09
C ARG A 50 -2.59 6.94 -23.13
N ARG A 51 -1.96 6.01 -22.41
CA ARG A 51 -2.55 5.13 -21.38
C ARG A 51 -1.74 5.27 -20.10
N THR A 52 -2.37 5.09 -18.94
CA THR A 52 -1.70 5.20 -17.63
C THR A 52 -2.35 4.28 -16.61
N PRO A 53 -1.56 3.51 -15.83
CA PRO A 53 -0.11 3.43 -15.87
C PRO A 53 0.38 2.50 -16.99
N VAL A 54 1.57 2.80 -17.52
CA VAL A 54 2.38 1.85 -18.29
C VAL A 54 3.54 1.43 -17.41
N ILE A 55 3.72 0.13 -17.19
CA ILE A 55 4.78 -0.42 -16.36
C ILE A 55 5.73 -1.20 -17.24
N ASP A 56 6.99 -0.77 -17.30
CA ASP A 56 8.09 -1.49 -17.95
C ASP A 56 8.86 -2.28 -16.88
N MET A 57 8.88 -3.59 -17.02
CA MET A 57 9.55 -4.53 -16.13
C MET A 57 10.51 -5.39 -16.94
N ASP A 58 11.75 -4.94 -17.05
CA ASP A 58 12.80 -5.66 -17.80
C ASP A 58 12.37 -6.02 -19.23
N GLY A 59 11.76 -5.04 -19.92
CA GLY A 59 11.28 -5.19 -21.29
C GLY A 59 9.88 -5.81 -21.41
N ALA A 60 9.28 -6.27 -20.31
CA ALA A 60 7.86 -6.61 -20.28
C ALA A 60 7.03 -5.36 -20.03
N VAL A 61 6.10 -5.07 -20.94
CA VAL A 61 5.26 -3.89 -20.87
C VAL A 61 3.87 -4.30 -20.39
N LEU A 62 3.40 -3.64 -19.34
CA LEU A 62 2.03 -3.73 -18.86
C LEU A 62 1.32 -2.40 -19.02
N VAL A 63 0.08 -2.48 -19.46
CA VAL A 63 -0.78 -1.32 -19.65
C VAL A 63 -1.98 -1.49 -18.74
N GLU A 64 -2.14 -0.58 -17.78
CA GLU A 64 -3.23 -0.56 -16.80
C GLU A 64 -3.47 -1.92 -16.10
N PRO A 65 -2.43 -2.57 -15.56
CA PRO A 65 -2.59 -3.88 -14.96
C PRO A 65 -3.48 -3.82 -13.70
N ALA A 66 -4.28 -4.87 -13.51
CA ALA A 66 -4.85 -5.19 -12.22
C ALA A 66 -3.77 -5.71 -11.25
N ASN A 67 -4.03 -5.63 -9.95
CA ASN A 67 -3.02 -5.97 -8.92
C ASN A 67 -2.60 -7.45 -8.95
N ASP A 68 -3.53 -8.35 -9.23
CA ASP A 68 -3.28 -9.79 -9.36
C ASP A 68 -2.34 -10.10 -10.54
N THR A 69 -2.60 -9.46 -11.69
CA THR A 69 -1.79 -9.57 -12.90
C THR A 69 -0.40 -9.00 -12.66
N LEU A 70 -0.30 -7.84 -12.00
CA LEU A 70 0.96 -7.22 -11.64
C LEU A 70 1.76 -8.11 -10.67
N THR A 71 1.13 -8.67 -9.62
CA THR A 71 1.79 -9.60 -8.69
C THR A 71 2.33 -10.82 -9.41
N ARG A 72 1.49 -11.47 -10.22
CA ARG A 72 1.88 -12.68 -10.96
C ARG A 72 3.12 -12.43 -11.81
N LEU A 73 3.15 -11.33 -12.54
CA LEU A 73 4.28 -10.99 -13.41
C LEU A 73 5.53 -10.57 -12.64
N LEU A 74 5.39 -9.91 -11.49
CA LEU A 74 6.52 -9.65 -10.60
C LEU A 74 7.16 -10.95 -10.08
N ILE A 75 6.36 -11.98 -9.81
CA ILE A 75 6.84 -13.30 -9.41
C ILE A 75 7.53 -14.00 -10.58
N GLU A 76 6.87 -14.09 -11.74
CA GLU A 76 7.41 -14.75 -12.94
C GLU A 76 8.74 -14.13 -13.40
N ARG A 77 8.92 -12.83 -13.18
CA ARG A 77 10.15 -12.08 -13.53
C ARG A 77 11.20 -12.04 -12.42
N GLY A 78 10.94 -12.68 -11.28
CA GLY A 78 11.91 -12.79 -10.18
C GLY A 78 12.12 -11.50 -9.39
N HIS A 79 11.19 -10.53 -9.46
CA HIS A 79 11.22 -9.32 -8.62
C HIS A 79 10.83 -9.60 -7.17
N VAL A 80 10.06 -10.67 -6.93
CA VAL A 80 9.66 -11.16 -5.61
C VAL A 80 9.34 -12.65 -5.71
N THR A 81 9.60 -13.43 -4.67
CA THR A 81 9.18 -14.84 -4.61
C THR A 81 7.68 -14.92 -4.29
N ALA A 82 7.00 -15.99 -4.71
CA ALA A 82 5.59 -16.21 -4.38
C ALA A 82 5.31 -16.14 -2.87
N ASP A 83 6.14 -16.79 -2.05
CA ASP A 83 6.01 -16.79 -0.60
C ASP A 83 6.16 -15.37 -0.03
N ALA A 84 7.24 -14.66 -0.38
CA ALA A 84 7.42 -13.27 0.06
C ALA A 84 6.31 -12.33 -0.42
N ALA A 85 5.76 -12.52 -1.63
CA ALA A 85 4.61 -11.74 -2.10
C ALA A 85 3.37 -12.02 -1.25
N GLN A 86 3.11 -13.30 -0.95
CA GLN A 86 2.00 -13.71 -0.10
C GLN A 86 2.17 -13.22 1.34
N ASP A 87 3.36 -13.30 1.92
CA ASP A 87 3.66 -12.78 3.25
C ASP A 87 3.48 -11.26 3.31
N ARG A 88 3.99 -10.52 2.32
CA ARG A 88 3.87 -9.05 2.27
C ARG A 88 2.43 -8.60 2.06
N MET A 89 1.64 -9.34 1.28
CA MET A 89 0.22 -9.06 1.07
C MET A 89 -0.66 -9.51 2.24
N GLY A 90 -0.30 -10.62 2.89
CA GLY A 90 -1.06 -11.21 4.00
C GLY A 90 -0.73 -10.62 5.37
N ALA A 91 0.45 -10.04 5.55
CA ALA A 91 0.87 -9.44 6.81
C ALA A 91 0.20 -8.09 7.10
N GLN A 92 -0.34 -7.39 6.09
CA GLN A 92 -0.93 -6.07 6.29
C GLN A 92 -2.45 -6.14 6.26
N ASN A 93 -3.09 -5.58 7.27
CA ASN A 93 -4.54 -5.37 7.31
C ASN A 93 -4.93 -3.94 7.72
N VAL A 94 -3.93 -3.08 7.97
CA VAL A 94 -4.10 -1.67 8.31
C VAL A 94 -3.56 -0.79 7.18
N GLY A 95 -4.39 0.11 6.65
CA GLY A 95 -4.02 1.07 5.60
C GLY A 95 -3.01 2.15 6.01
N ASP A 96 -2.33 2.76 5.04
CA ASP A 96 -1.24 3.73 5.24
C ASP A 96 -1.61 4.89 6.19
N ARG A 97 -2.73 5.59 5.99
CA ARG A 97 -3.14 6.69 6.89
C ARG A 97 -3.45 6.21 8.30
N GLU A 98 -4.15 5.08 8.41
CA GLU A 98 -4.46 4.49 9.71
C GLU A 98 -3.19 4.06 10.46
N ARG A 99 -2.17 3.58 9.75
CA ARG A 99 -0.86 3.26 10.34
C ARG A 99 -0.21 4.48 10.98
N VAL A 100 -0.23 5.63 10.30
CA VAL A 100 0.31 6.89 10.82
C VAL A 100 -0.46 7.32 12.08
N ILE A 101 -1.80 7.29 12.02
CA ILE A 101 -2.67 7.65 13.14
C ILE A 101 -2.39 6.74 14.36
N ARG A 102 -2.28 5.42 14.14
CA ARG A 102 -1.99 4.45 15.20
C ARG A 102 -0.58 4.62 15.77
N ALA A 103 0.44 4.81 14.93
CA ALA A 103 1.81 5.03 15.39
C ALA A 103 1.90 6.31 16.27
N ALA A 104 1.34 7.42 15.79
CA ALA A 104 1.32 8.68 16.52
C ALA A 104 0.50 8.59 17.82
N GLY A 105 -0.72 8.04 17.75
CA GLY A 105 -1.59 7.87 18.91
C GLY A 105 -1.01 6.92 19.97
N GLY A 106 -0.36 5.83 19.54
CA GLY A 106 0.33 4.90 20.44
C GLY A 106 1.52 5.54 21.15
N LEU A 107 2.36 6.28 20.43
CA LEU A 107 3.46 7.06 21.01
C LEU A 107 2.95 8.12 22.00
N PHE A 108 1.85 8.79 21.65
CA PHE A 108 1.20 9.75 22.55
C PHE A 108 0.71 9.09 23.84
N LEU A 109 0.07 7.91 23.76
CA LEU A 109 -0.36 7.15 24.93
C LEU A 109 0.82 6.69 25.80
N LEU A 110 1.94 6.30 25.18
CA LEU A 110 3.17 5.95 25.90
C LEU A 110 3.74 7.15 26.67
N ALA A 111 3.73 8.34 26.06
CA ALA A 111 4.15 9.59 26.72
C ALA A 111 3.17 9.99 27.84
N LEU A 112 1.86 9.86 27.62
CA LEU A 112 0.86 10.13 28.65
C LEU A 112 1.02 9.19 29.86
N ALA A 113 1.42 7.94 29.61
CA ALA A 113 1.65 6.95 30.66
C ALA A 113 2.84 7.29 31.57
N THR A 114 3.80 8.11 31.12
CA THR A 114 4.90 8.58 31.99
C THR A 114 4.47 9.70 32.92
N ALA A 115 3.56 10.56 32.47
CA ALA A 115 3.03 11.68 33.25
C ALA A 115 1.81 11.32 34.13
N GLY A 116 1.16 10.19 33.86
CA GLY A 116 -0.09 9.80 34.50
C GLY A 116 0.01 9.16 35.91
N PRO A 117 -1.15 8.93 36.56
CA PRO A 117 -1.25 8.28 37.86
C PRO A 117 -0.64 6.87 37.85
N ARG A 118 0.05 6.48 38.93
CA ARG A 118 0.76 5.19 39.04
C ARG A 118 -0.09 3.98 38.67
N LEU A 119 -1.36 4.00 39.06
CA LEU A 119 -2.32 2.90 38.80
C LEU A 119 -2.56 2.65 37.30
N LEU A 120 -2.55 3.72 36.48
CA LEU A 120 -2.89 3.61 35.06
C LEU A 120 -1.65 3.44 34.16
N ARG A 121 -0.43 3.60 34.69
CA ARG A 121 0.80 3.62 33.87
C ARG A 121 0.99 2.35 33.06
N TRP A 122 0.90 1.18 33.69
CA TRP A 122 1.13 -0.10 33.03
C TRP A 122 0.04 -0.44 31.99
N PRO A 123 -1.27 -0.31 32.31
CA PRO A 123 -2.32 -0.47 31.32
C PRO A 123 -2.15 0.44 30.11
N LEU A 124 -1.88 1.73 30.34
CA LEU A 124 -1.73 2.72 29.28
C LEU A 124 -0.46 2.49 28.44
N ARG A 125 0.62 2.01 29.06
CA ARG A 125 1.84 1.58 28.36
C ARG A 125 1.58 0.40 27.44
N ILE A 126 0.93 -0.65 27.93
CA ILE A 126 0.62 -1.85 27.14
C ILE A 126 -0.27 -1.46 25.96
N PHE A 127 -1.36 -0.73 26.23
CA PHE A 127 -2.28 -0.31 25.18
C PHE A 127 -1.59 0.60 24.14
N GLY A 128 -0.84 1.62 24.59
CA GLY A 128 -0.06 2.50 23.72
C GLY A 128 0.97 1.75 22.87
N ALA A 129 1.67 0.78 23.45
CA ALA A 129 2.62 -0.07 22.73
C ALA A 129 1.94 -0.93 21.67
N VAL A 130 0.82 -1.59 21.99
CA VAL A 130 0.06 -2.39 21.02
C VAL A 130 -0.43 -1.52 19.85
N VAL A 131 -0.98 -0.34 20.14
CA VAL A 131 -1.44 0.60 19.12
C VAL A 131 -0.28 1.10 18.25
N ALA A 132 0.85 1.48 18.86
CA ALA A 132 2.04 1.93 18.14
C ALA A 132 2.62 0.83 17.24
N CYS A 133 2.82 -0.38 17.78
CA CYS A 133 3.31 -1.53 17.03
C CYS A 133 2.37 -1.87 15.86
N SER A 134 1.04 -1.82 16.08
CA SER A 134 0.08 -2.05 15.01
C SER A 134 0.20 -1.03 13.86
N GLY A 135 0.47 0.24 14.18
CA GLY A 135 0.78 1.26 13.17
C GLY A 135 2.09 0.99 12.44
N LEU A 136 3.15 0.66 13.17
CA LEU A 136 4.48 0.41 12.61
C LEU A 136 4.48 -0.79 11.66
N THR A 137 3.91 -1.92 12.06
CA THR A 137 3.92 -3.15 11.27
C THR A 137 2.84 -3.18 10.19
N GLY A 138 1.77 -2.38 10.31
CA GLY A 138 0.61 -2.45 9.42
C GLY A 138 -0.29 -3.65 9.68
N TRP A 139 -0.07 -4.35 10.80
CA TRP A 139 -0.86 -5.49 11.23
C TRP A 139 -1.61 -5.19 12.52
N CYS A 140 -2.87 -5.58 12.58
CA CYS A 140 -3.71 -5.47 13.76
C CYS A 140 -4.27 -6.84 14.14
N PRO A 141 -4.05 -7.31 15.39
CA PRO A 141 -4.56 -8.61 15.83
C PRO A 141 -6.09 -8.65 15.81
N ALA A 142 -6.76 -7.56 16.19
CA ALA A 142 -8.22 -7.49 16.20
C ALA A 142 -8.81 -7.56 14.78
N TYR A 143 -8.18 -6.91 13.81
CA TYR A 143 -8.58 -7.03 12.40
C TYR A 143 -8.33 -8.44 11.87
N SER A 144 -7.21 -9.06 12.24
CA SER A 144 -6.91 -10.44 11.87
C SER A 144 -7.96 -11.41 12.42
N ALA A 145 -8.31 -11.28 13.70
CA ALA A 145 -9.32 -12.11 14.35
C ALA A 145 -10.73 -11.87 13.78
N ALA A 146 -11.04 -10.65 13.36
CA ALA A 146 -12.32 -10.29 12.77
C ALA A 146 -12.40 -10.55 11.25
N GLY A 147 -11.31 -11.01 10.61
CA GLY A 147 -11.23 -11.14 9.15
C GLY A 147 -11.47 -9.81 8.43
N ARG A 148 -11.02 -8.68 9.00
CA ARG A 148 -11.21 -7.34 8.46
C ARG A 148 -9.92 -6.72 7.96
N SER A 149 -10.05 -5.78 7.04
CA SER A 149 -8.94 -4.96 6.55
C SER A 149 -9.40 -3.54 6.25
N SER A 150 -8.59 -2.53 6.58
CA SER A 150 -8.80 -1.15 6.12
C SER A 150 -8.03 -0.82 4.83
N LEU A 151 -7.28 -1.79 4.28
CA LEU A 151 -6.62 -1.63 2.99
C LEU A 151 -7.63 -1.29 1.89
N GLY A 152 -7.23 -0.43 0.95
CA GLY A 152 -8.08 0.00 -0.18
C GLY A 152 -9.29 0.86 0.19
N GLY A 153 -9.54 1.07 1.49
CA GLY A 153 -10.52 2.02 1.99
C GLY A 153 -9.93 3.43 2.19
N PRO A 154 -10.72 4.37 2.71
CA PRO A 154 -10.29 5.74 2.97
C PRO A 154 -9.16 5.84 4.02
N GLY A 155 -8.97 4.80 4.84
CA GLY A 155 -7.87 4.68 5.80
C GLY A 155 -6.51 4.30 5.18
N ASP A 156 -6.47 3.93 3.91
CA ASP A 156 -5.23 3.70 3.17
C ASP A 156 -4.76 4.99 2.49
N ARG A 157 -5.38 5.33 1.35
CA ARG A 157 -5.30 6.66 0.72
C ARG A 157 -6.67 7.02 0.13
N PRO A 158 -7.39 8.02 0.66
CA PRO A 158 -8.75 8.34 0.26
C PRO A 158 -8.87 9.00 -1.11
N ALA A 159 -7.80 9.60 -1.65
CA ALA A 159 -7.79 9.98 -3.07
C ALA A 159 -7.84 8.75 -3.99
N GLU A 160 -7.49 7.58 -3.47
CA GLU A 160 -7.27 6.34 -4.19
C GLU A 160 -8.16 5.20 -3.61
N ALA A 161 -9.18 5.56 -2.83
CA ALA A 161 -10.03 4.60 -2.14
C ALA A 161 -11.14 4.12 -3.08
N SER A 162 -11.20 2.80 -3.28
CA SER A 162 -12.21 2.17 -4.15
C SER A 162 -13.58 2.03 -3.48
N ARG A 163 -13.71 2.49 -2.23
CA ARG A 163 -14.92 2.36 -1.40
C ARG A 163 -14.97 3.47 -0.36
N SER A 164 -16.19 3.79 0.08
CA SER A 164 -16.45 4.78 1.14
C SER A 164 -16.33 4.21 2.55
N GLN A 165 -16.55 2.92 2.72
CA GLN A 165 -16.47 2.26 4.02
C GLN A 165 -15.02 2.15 4.52
N TRP A 166 -14.79 2.26 5.84
CA TRP A 166 -13.45 2.22 6.42
C TRP A 166 -12.81 0.84 6.37
N THR A 167 -13.52 -0.21 6.78
CA THR A 167 -13.04 -1.61 6.81
C THR A 167 -13.88 -2.48 5.87
N MET A 168 -13.29 -3.50 5.26
CA MET A 168 -13.98 -4.54 4.50
C MET A 168 -13.71 -5.92 5.11
N THR A 169 -14.52 -6.91 4.74
CA THR A 169 -14.27 -8.32 5.11
C THR A 169 -13.30 -8.93 4.11
N VAL A 170 -12.26 -9.61 4.58
CA VAL A 170 -11.18 -10.16 3.74
C VAL A 170 -11.68 -11.28 2.80
N SER A 171 -12.85 -11.90 3.08
CA SER A 171 -13.46 -12.90 2.18
C SER A 171 -14.03 -12.34 0.88
N GLU A 172 -14.28 -11.02 0.80
CA GLU A 172 -14.84 -10.37 -0.40
C GLU A 172 -13.76 -9.96 -1.42
N ALA A 173 -12.47 -10.19 -1.10
CA ALA A 173 -11.33 -9.76 -1.90
C ALA A 173 -10.65 -10.89 -2.72
N ARG A 174 -11.27 -12.08 -2.78
CA ARG A 174 -10.83 -13.21 -3.61
C ARG A 174 -11.63 -13.32 -4.90
#